data_AF-A0A5Q0P0U6-F1
#
_entry.id   AF-A0A5Q0P0U6-F1
#
_cell.length_a   1.000
_cell.length_b   1.000
_cell.length_c   1.000
_cell.angle_alpha   90.00
_cell.angle_beta   90.00
_cell.angle_gamma   90.00
#
_symmetry.space_group_name_H-M   'P 1'
#
loop_
_entity.id
_entity.type
_entity.pdbx_description
1 polymer ?
#
loop_
_entity_poly.entity_id
_entity_poly.type
_entity_poly.pdbx_seq_one_letter_code
_entity_poly.pdbx_strand_id
1 'polypeptide(L)'
;MPHRRAGCGRASVGAARQDRVVPVLRDPSSTPTSRLASAVAAGLALLLLGGCGTASDSSGPTETAETVTSSGPEKPRKSQKSGAPVETAGPSASVRPDQAPDPLAGRPGARVKTTLVAAVAALPVAPERRTGYDRDLFAHWSDADRNGCDTRDEVLITQNRAPGARLAAGCTVVAGEWFSYYDQLTTTSASSFDIDHLVPLAEAWDSGAHAWSAPRREAFANDLGDRRALIAVSASSNRTKSDADPAQWMPAYKACVYVSSWVAVKVRWRLSVDPAEQQVLARYAASCGKRPLTVRLAKLRGSAVADARSSDAGQLAPATPATPATPSPPAAGTSGGGAGLDPRFDYCTSAVAAGHGPYVRGRDPEYAWYRDGDGDGTVCES
;
A
#
# COMPACT_ATOMS: atom_id res chain seq x y z
N MET A 1 -46.75 10.35 64.10
CA MET A 1 -47.51 11.21 65.03
C MET A 1 -46.65 11.52 66.26
N PRO A 2 -46.90 12.61 67.01
CA PRO A 2 -45.87 13.57 67.47
C PRO A 2 -45.12 13.18 68.77
N HIS A 3 -44.00 13.80 69.21
CA HIS A 3 -43.68 15.23 69.44
C HIS A 3 -42.16 15.55 69.22
N ARG A 4 -41.72 16.72 68.69
CA ARG A 4 -41.44 18.04 69.36
C ARG A 4 -40.51 17.93 70.60
N ARG A 5 -39.41 18.68 70.82
CA ARG A 5 -38.80 19.97 70.31
C ARG A 5 -37.27 19.80 70.20
N ALA A 6 -36.54 20.33 69.21
CA ALA A 6 -36.05 21.71 69.01
C ALA A 6 -35.01 22.24 70.02
N GLY A 7 -33.82 22.61 69.54
CA GLY A 7 -32.73 23.30 70.26
C GLY A 7 -31.64 23.81 69.30
N CYS A 8 -31.10 25.01 69.53
CA CYS A 8 -30.13 25.66 68.63
C CYS A 8 -28.69 25.64 69.18
N GLY A 9 -27.71 25.53 68.28
CA GLY A 9 -26.29 25.77 68.55
C GLY A 9 -25.66 26.54 67.39
N ARG A 10 -24.81 27.54 67.67
CA ARG A 10 -24.20 28.42 66.66
C ARG A 10 -22.78 27.97 66.29
N ALA A 11 -22.50 28.07 64.99
CA ALA A 11 -21.25 28.51 64.34
C ALA A 11 -19.87 28.16 64.95
N SER A 12 -19.02 27.59 64.09
CA SER A 12 -17.70 28.18 63.78
C SER A 12 -17.28 27.81 62.36
N VAL A 13 -16.75 28.77 61.60
CA VAL A 13 -16.32 28.58 60.21
C VAL A 13 -14.80 28.39 60.19
N GLY A 14 -14.35 27.14 60.03
CA GLY A 14 -12.94 26.81 59.84
C GLY A 14 -12.49 27.06 58.41
N ALA A 15 -12.01 28.27 58.12
CA ALA A 15 -11.49 28.62 56.79
C ALA A 15 -10.10 27.97 56.56
N ALA A 16 -10.07 26.86 55.84
CA ALA A 16 -8.82 26.25 55.38
C ALA A 16 -8.13 27.16 54.35
N ARG A 17 -6.91 27.60 54.65
CA ARG A 17 -6.07 28.35 53.71
C ARG A 17 -5.73 27.48 52.50
N GLN A 18 -5.89 28.05 51.31
CA GLN A 18 -5.24 27.54 50.10
C GLN A 18 -3.93 28.31 49.92
N ASP A 19 -2.79 27.62 50.03
CA ASP A 19 -1.49 28.27 49.82
C ASP A 19 -1.29 28.59 48.34
N ARG A 20 -1.27 29.90 48.06
CA ARG A 20 -1.30 30.46 46.72
C ARG A 20 0.12 30.50 46.14
N VAL A 21 0.57 29.38 45.59
CA VAL A 21 1.87 29.27 44.92
C VAL A 21 1.94 30.28 43.76
N VAL A 22 2.80 31.27 43.88
CA VAL A 22 3.05 32.29 42.85
C VAL A 22 4.14 31.76 41.91
N PRO A 23 3.87 31.55 40.61
CA PRO A 23 4.92 31.25 39.64
C PRO A 23 5.75 32.52 39.41
N VAL A 24 7.06 32.42 39.66
CA VAL A 24 8.00 33.51 39.36
C VAL A 24 8.20 33.61 37.85
N LEU A 25 7.81 34.75 37.27
CA LEU A 25 8.15 35.11 35.89
C LEU A 25 9.68 35.21 35.75
N ARG A 26 10.22 34.66 34.66
CA ARG A 26 11.61 34.86 34.24
C ARG A 26 11.62 35.47 32.84
N ASP A 27 12.39 36.54 32.66
CA ASP A 27 12.48 37.26 31.40
C ASP A 27 13.18 36.46 30.29
N PRO A 28 12.65 36.46 29.05
CA PRO A 28 13.26 35.80 27.91
C PRO A 28 14.23 36.74 27.18
N SER A 29 15.41 37.01 27.75
CA SER A 29 16.38 37.95 27.15
C SER A 29 17.84 37.49 27.28
N SER A 30 18.24 36.44 26.55
CA SER A 30 19.65 36.04 26.38
C SER A 30 19.86 35.25 25.08
N THR A 31 20.29 35.93 24.01
CA THR A 31 20.87 35.28 22.82
C THR A 31 22.40 35.18 22.98
N PRO A 32 23.00 34.03 22.63
CA PRO A 32 24.44 33.94 22.37
C PRO A 32 24.70 33.71 20.87
N THR A 33 25.33 34.68 20.21
CA THR A 33 25.71 34.58 18.80
C THR A 33 26.95 33.70 18.59
N SER A 34 26.83 32.74 17.67
CA SER A 34 27.88 32.22 16.76
C SER A 34 29.34 32.17 17.23
N ARG A 35 29.94 30.96 17.20
CA ARG A 35 31.34 30.79 16.79
C ARG A 35 31.50 29.63 15.80
N LEU A 36 32.26 29.90 14.74
CA LEU A 36 32.73 28.92 13.77
C LEU A 36 33.91 28.12 14.36
N ALA A 37 34.02 26.84 14.00
CA ALA A 37 35.23 26.05 14.19
C ALA A 37 35.32 24.97 13.11
N SER A 38 36.11 25.23 12.06
CA SER A 38 36.42 24.23 11.03
C SER A 38 37.49 23.27 11.52
N ALA A 39 37.33 21.97 11.29
CA ALA A 39 38.39 20.98 11.47
C ALA A 39 38.31 19.91 10.35
N VAL A 40 39.29 19.93 9.46
CA VAL A 40 39.50 18.88 8.44
C VAL A 40 40.60 17.95 8.96
N ALA A 41 40.36 16.64 8.93
CA ALA A 41 41.40 15.63 9.11
C ALA A 41 41.08 14.41 8.24
N ALA A 42 41.97 14.08 7.29
CA ALA A 42 41.90 12.85 6.52
C ALA A 42 42.55 11.69 7.28
N GLY A 43 42.11 10.45 7.01
CA GLY A 43 42.56 9.26 7.75
C GLY A 43 42.45 7.97 6.95
N LEU A 44 43.04 7.92 5.76
CA LEU A 44 43.16 6.69 4.98
C LEU A 44 44.48 5.98 5.32
N ALA A 45 44.41 4.76 5.88
CA ALA A 45 45.57 3.91 6.12
C ALA A 45 45.23 2.46 5.77
N LEU A 46 46.01 1.88 4.86
CA LEU A 46 45.83 0.52 4.33
C LEU A 46 46.74 -0.46 5.08
N LEU A 47 46.25 -1.67 5.39
CA LEU A 47 47.10 -2.77 5.84
C LEU A 47 46.59 -4.11 5.29
N LEU A 48 47.40 -4.71 4.41
CA LEU A 48 47.19 -6.01 3.78
C LEU A 48 47.88 -7.11 4.60
N LEU A 49 47.26 -8.29 4.69
CA LEU A 49 47.84 -9.63 4.95
C LEU A 49 46.67 -10.65 5.05
N GLY A 50 46.71 -11.86 4.46
CA GLY A 50 47.64 -12.39 3.48
C GLY A 50 47.54 -13.92 3.32
N GLY A 51 47.07 -14.40 2.15
CA GLY A 51 47.07 -15.84 1.77
C GLY A 51 46.05 -16.73 2.51
N CYS A 52 45.93 -18.03 2.19
CA CYS A 52 46.30 -18.77 0.97
C CYS A 52 45.48 -20.08 0.91
N GLY A 53 45.06 -20.57 -0.27
CA GLY A 53 44.07 -21.67 -0.34
C GLY A 53 43.83 -22.31 -1.71
N THR A 54 44.87 -22.86 -2.32
CA THR A 54 44.80 -23.87 -3.40
C THR A 54 44.20 -25.21 -2.90
N ALA A 55 43.63 -26.12 -3.70
CA ALA A 55 43.16 -26.15 -5.10
C ALA A 55 42.41 -27.51 -5.29
N SER A 56 42.31 -28.01 -6.53
CA SER A 56 41.75 -29.32 -6.96
C SER A 56 40.22 -29.44 -6.89
N ASP A 57 39.43 -29.61 -7.96
CA ASP A 57 39.56 -30.17 -9.34
C ASP A 57 39.13 -31.64 -9.51
N SER A 58 38.63 -31.93 -10.72
CA SER A 58 38.43 -33.23 -11.38
C SER A 58 37.16 -34.08 -11.12
N SER A 59 36.59 -34.53 -12.26
CA SER A 59 35.89 -35.81 -12.51
C SER A 59 34.37 -35.96 -12.31
N GLY A 60 33.64 -36.01 -13.43
CA GLY A 60 32.69 -37.11 -13.72
C GLY A 60 33.46 -38.34 -14.27
N PRO A 61 32.87 -39.29 -15.05
CA PRO A 61 31.55 -39.30 -15.68
C PRO A 61 30.50 -40.03 -14.78
N THR A 62 29.54 -40.91 -15.14
CA THR A 62 29.25 -41.66 -16.39
C THR A 62 27.77 -42.04 -16.58
N GLU A 63 27.43 -42.20 -17.85
CA GLU A 63 26.24 -42.78 -18.49
C GLU A 63 25.85 -44.19 -18.02
N THR A 64 24.55 -44.50 -17.99
CA THR A 64 23.99 -45.74 -18.56
C THR A 64 22.49 -45.60 -18.74
N ALA A 65 21.97 -46.03 -19.89
CA ALA A 65 20.55 -46.20 -20.14
C ALA A 65 20.30 -47.66 -20.50
N GLU A 66 19.24 -48.27 -19.94
CA GLU A 66 18.77 -49.59 -20.39
C GLU A 66 17.31 -49.51 -20.81
N THR A 67 17.00 -50.27 -21.88
CA THR A 67 15.69 -50.31 -22.52
C THR A 67 15.12 -51.72 -22.37
N VAL A 68 13.88 -51.85 -21.91
CA VAL A 68 13.16 -53.12 -21.89
C VAL A 68 11.86 -53.00 -22.68
N THR A 69 11.64 -53.97 -23.55
CA THR A 69 10.60 -54.00 -24.60
C THR A 69 9.70 -55.23 -24.42
N SER A 70 8.52 -55.26 -25.07
CA SER A 70 7.67 -56.45 -25.28
C SER A 70 6.76 -56.84 -24.09
N SER A 71 5.52 -57.34 -24.23
CA SER A 71 4.54 -57.38 -25.34
C SER A 71 3.12 -57.68 -24.78
N GLY A 72 2.07 -57.62 -25.62
CA GLY A 72 0.67 -57.97 -25.26
C GLY A 72 0.41 -59.48 -25.07
N PRO A 73 -0.87 -59.92 -24.92
CA PRO A 73 -1.92 -59.72 -25.95
C PRO A 73 -3.34 -59.38 -25.44
N GLU A 74 -4.34 -59.42 -26.33
CA GLU A 74 -5.73 -58.92 -26.19
C GLU A 74 -6.81 -60.04 -26.29
N LYS A 75 -8.09 -59.68 -26.05
CA LYS A 75 -9.38 -60.34 -26.43
C LYS A 75 -9.95 -61.46 -25.54
N PRO A 76 -11.28 -61.76 -25.63
CA PRO A 76 -12.37 -61.03 -26.33
C PRO A 76 -13.70 -60.82 -25.55
N ARG A 77 -14.30 -59.63 -25.75
CA ARG A 77 -15.71 -59.37 -26.13
C ARG A 77 -16.86 -60.22 -25.53
N LYS A 78 -17.84 -59.55 -24.90
CA LYS A 78 -19.29 -59.84 -25.04
C LYS A 78 -20.11 -58.55 -25.19
N SER A 79 -21.28 -58.65 -25.80
CA SER A 79 -22.18 -57.52 -26.09
C SER A 79 -23.60 -57.83 -25.61
N GLN A 80 -24.34 -56.81 -25.15
CA GLN A 80 -25.80 -56.85 -25.00
C GLN A 80 -26.38 -55.45 -25.25
N LYS A 81 -27.71 -55.37 -25.47
CA LYS A 81 -28.34 -54.31 -26.26
C LYS A 81 -29.74 -53.95 -25.73
N SER A 82 -30.11 -52.67 -25.90
CA SER A 82 -31.49 -52.12 -25.89
C SER A 82 -32.12 -51.81 -24.53
N GLY A 83 -32.97 -50.77 -24.51
CA GLY A 83 -33.83 -50.39 -23.38
C GLY A 83 -33.70 -48.92 -22.97
N ALA A 84 -34.48 -48.04 -23.59
CA ALA A 84 -34.78 -46.71 -23.04
C ALA A 84 -36.04 -46.80 -22.14
N PRO A 85 -36.28 -45.83 -21.25
CA PRO A 85 -37.15 -44.71 -21.66
C PRO A 85 -36.47 -43.33 -21.58
N VAL A 86 -37.14 -42.32 -22.14
CA VAL A 86 -36.79 -40.91 -22.01
C VAL A 86 -37.51 -40.32 -20.81
N GLU A 87 -36.78 -39.67 -19.90
CA GLU A 87 -37.35 -38.78 -18.89
C GLU A 87 -36.64 -37.42 -18.94
N THR A 88 -37.42 -36.35 -19.08
CA THR A 88 -36.90 -35.01 -19.44
C THR A 88 -36.41 -34.25 -18.22
N ALA A 89 -35.27 -34.66 -17.68
CA ALA A 89 -34.54 -33.84 -16.71
C ALA A 89 -34.07 -32.52 -17.37
N GLY A 90 -34.39 -31.39 -16.75
CA GLY A 90 -33.90 -30.08 -17.18
C GLY A 90 -32.37 -29.95 -17.07
N PRO A 91 -31.77 -28.85 -17.56
CA PRO A 91 -30.32 -28.67 -17.58
C PRO A 91 -29.74 -28.57 -16.16
N SER A 92 -29.39 -29.73 -15.59
CA SER A 92 -28.64 -29.84 -14.34
C SER A 92 -27.28 -29.19 -14.55
N ALA A 93 -27.00 -28.11 -13.80
CA ALA A 93 -25.75 -27.38 -13.95
C ALA A 93 -24.58 -28.27 -13.51
N SER A 94 -23.70 -28.62 -14.46
CA SER A 94 -22.50 -29.41 -14.19
C SER A 94 -21.54 -28.69 -13.25
N VAL A 95 -21.69 -28.93 -11.95
CA VAL A 95 -20.73 -28.53 -10.92
C VAL A 95 -19.42 -29.26 -11.21
N ARG A 96 -18.41 -28.54 -11.73
CA ARG A 96 -17.07 -29.09 -11.99
C ARG A 96 -16.42 -29.47 -10.65
N PRO A 97 -16.16 -30.75 -10.35
CA PRO A 97 -15.68 -31.16 -9.04
C PRO A 97 -14.14 -31.13 -9.02
N ASP A 98 -13.55 -29.94 -8.88
CA ASP A 98 -12.13 -29.83 -8.46
C ASP A 98 -11.69 -28.42 -8.01
N GLN A 99 -12.38 -27.35 -8.42
CA GLN A 99 -12.00 -26.01 -7.97
C GLN A 99 -12.41 -25.78 -6.51
N ALA A 100 -11.43 -25.86 -5.62
CA ALA A 100 -11.56 -25.38 -4.24
C ALA A 100 -12.08 -23.93 -4.24
N PRO A 101 -13.00 -23.56 -3.33
CA PRO A 101 -13.63 -22.25 -3.35
C PRO A 101 -12.61 -21.13 -3.14
N ASP A 102 -12.65 -20.12 -4.03
CA ASP A 102 -11.82 -18.91 -3.95
C ASP A 102 -11.88 -18.31 -2.53
N PRO A 103 -10.74 -18.21 -1.80
CA PRO A 103 -10.72 -17.72 -0.42
C PRO A 103 -11.00 -16.22 -0.30
N LEU A 104 -11.10 -15.49 -1.44
CA LEU A 104 -11.49 -14.08 -1.55
C LEU A 104 -12.91 -13.91 -2.13
N ALA A 105 -13.64 -15.00 -2.34
CA ALA A 105 -15.00 -14.97 -2.86
C ALA A 105 -15.95 -14.28 -1.88
N GLY A 106 -16.82 -13.42 -2.41
CA GLY A 106 -17.80 -12.71 -1.59
C GLY A 106 -18.53 -11.60 -2.33
N ARG A 107 -19.77 -11.34 -1.92
CA ARG A 107 -20.57 -10.19 -2.36
C ARG A 107 -20.09 -8.89 -1.69
N PRO A 108 -20.36 -7.70 -2.26
CA PRO A 108 -20.07 -6.41 -1.64
C PRO A 108 -20.53 -6.34 -0.18
N GLY A 109 -19.65 -5.87 0.72
CA GLY A 109 -19.93 -5.81 2.16
C GLY A 109 -19.82 -7.14 2.93
N ALA A 110 -19.59 -8.27 2.26
CA ALA A 110 -19.33 -9.55 2.93
C ALA A 110 -18.00 -9.51 3.72
N ARG A 111 -17.90 -10.37 4.75
CA ARG A 111 -16.67 -10.54 5.55
C ARG A 111 -15.92 -11.78 5.09
N VAL A 112 -14.81 -11.58 4.40
CA VAL A 112 -13.82 -12.60 4.06
C VAL A 112 -12.94 -12.87 5.30
N LYS A 113 -12.65 -14.14 5.57
CA LYS A 113 -11.72 -14.60 6.62
C LYS A 113 -10.78 -15.64 6.02
N THR A 114 -9.47 -15.40 6.09
CA THR A 114 -8.43 -16.26 5.51
C THR A 114 -7.11 -16.06 6.27
N THR A 115 -5.98 -16.60 5.80
CA THR A 115 -4.63 -16.25 6.27
C THR A 115 -3.96 -15.27 5.31
N LEU A 116 -2.93 -14.56 5.75
CA LEU A 116 -2.16 -13.66 4.87
C LEU A 116 -1.57 -14.39 3.65
N VAL A 117 -0.99 -15.58 3.86
CA VAL A 117 -0.43 -16.42 2.78
C VAL A 117 -1.51 -16.83 1.78
N ALA A 118 -2.66 -17.32 2.26
CA ALA A 118 -3.75 -17.75 1.39
C ALA A 118 -4.48 -16.58 0.70
N ALA A 119 -4.43 -15.36 1.27
CA ALA A 119 -4.91 -14.16 0.60
C ALA A 119 -3.98 -13.75 -0.55
N VAL A 120 -2.67 -13.66 -0.31
CA VAL A 120 -1.67 -13.33 -1.34
C VAL A 120 -1.73 -14.34 -2.49
N ALA A 121 -1.73 -15.64 -2.19
CA ALA A 121 -1.80 -16.70 -3.20
C ALA A 121 -3.08 -16.70 -4.05
N ALA A 122 -4.11 -15.93 -3.66
CA ALA A 122 -5.38 -15.80 -4.37
C ALA A 122 -5.62 -14.39 -4.97
N LEU A 123 -4.72 -13.43 -4.78
CA LEU A 123 -4.81 -12.13 -5.45
C LEU A 123 -4.68 -12.32 -6.97
N PRO A 124 -5.53 -11.66 -7.81
CA PRO A 124 -5.39 -11.74 -9.25
C PRO A 124 -4.08 -11.09 -9.70
N VAL A 125 -3.22 -11.84 -10.39
CA VAL A 125 -1.97 -11.30 -10.95
C VAL A 125 -2.24 -10.75 -12.35
N ALA A 126 -1.91 -9.48 -12.59
CA ALA A 126 -2.08 -8.81 -13.88
C ALA A 126 -1.05 -7.68 -14.05
N PRO A 127 -0.62 -7.34 -15.29
CA PRO A 127 0.24 -6.17 -15.52
C PRO A 127 -0.41 -4.84 -15.12
N GLU A 128 0.42 -3.88 -14.68
CA GLU A 128 0.05 -2.49 -14.44
C GLU A 128 -0.51 -1.78 -15.71
N ARG A 129 -1.21 -0.65 -15.53
CA ARG A 129 -1.82 0.10 -16.65
C ARG A 129 -1.91 1.61 -16.42
N ARG A 130 -0.74 2.27 -16.37
CA ARG A 130 -0.57 3.71 -16.06
C ARG A 130 -1.26 4.65 -17.05
N THR A 131 -1.48 4.22 -18.30
CA THR A 131 -2.02 5.08 -19.35
C THR A 131 -3.41 5.64 -19.02
N GLY A 132 -3.51 6.97 -19.02
CA GLY A 132 -4.73 7.71 -18.69
C GLY A 132 -4.96 7.95 -17.21
N TYR A 133 -4.02 7.61 -16.33
CA TYR A 133 -4.08 8.01 -14.93
C TYR A 133 -4.03 9.55 -14.81
N ASP A 134 -4.93 10.07 -13.99
CA ASP A 134 -4.94 11.43 -13.47
C ASP A 134 -5.45 11.34 -12.02
N ARG A 135 -4.79 12.06 -11.10
CA ARG A 135 -5.14 12.05 -9.68
C ARG A 135 -6.55 12.63 -9.45
N ASP A 136 -6.96 13.59 -10.26
CA ASP A 136 -8.23 14.30 -10.07
C ASP A 136 -9.44 13.44 -10.48
N LEU A 137 -9.21 12.31 -11.16
CA LEU A 137 -10.21 11.25 -11.37
C LEU A 137 -10.57 10.49 -10.08
N PHE A 138 -9.84 10.72 -8.99
CA PHE A 138 -10.12 10.24 -7.63
C PHE A 138 -10.44 11.45 -6.73
N ALA A 139 -11.69 11.93 -6.78
CA ALA A 139 -12.16 12.96 -5.84
C ALA A 139 -11.93 12.51 -4.39
N HIS A 140 -11.17 13.30 -3.61
CA HIS A 140 -10.74 12.96 -2.26
C HIS A 140 -10.84 14.14 -1.30
N TRP A 141 -10.89 13.82 -0.01
CA TRP A 141 -11.28 14.73 1.07
C TRP A 141 -12.74 15.21 0.92
N SER A 142 -13.65 14.26 0.70
CA SER A 142 -15.09 14.53 0.79
C SER A 142 -15.63 14.36 2.21
N ASP A 143 -16.56 15.25 2.59
CA ASP A 143 -17.45 15.10 3.74
C ASP A 143 -18.66 14.24 3.32
N ALA A 144 -18.59 12.95 3.62
CA ALA A 144 -19.48 11.93 3.07
C ALA A 144 -20.78 11.70 3.88
N ASP A 145 -20.88 12.23 5.10
CA ASP A 145 -22.11 12.20 5.91
C ASP A 145 -22.66 13.61 6.24
N ARG A 146 -21.94 14.66 5.84
CA ARG A 146 -22.27 16.10 6.00
C ARG A 146 -22.20 16.58 7.44
N ASN A 147 -21.21 16.07 8.18
CA ASN A 147 -20.97 16.44 9.58
C ASN A 147 -20.06 17.69 9.73
N GLY A 148 -19.39 18.12 8.66
CA GLY A 148 -18.44 19.24 8.64
C GLY A 148 -16.97 18.82 8.67
N CYS A 149 -16.66 17.54 8.82
CA CYS A 149 -15.32 16.96 8.72
C CYS A 149 -15.12 16.39 7.32
N ASP A 150 -13.99 16.72 6.67
CA ASP A 150 -13.58 15.97 5.49
C ASP A 150 -12.91 14.64 5.89
N THR A 151 -12.67 13.78 4.89
CA THR A 151 -12.04 12.47 5.14
C THR A 151 -10.59 12.55 5.65
N ARG A 152 -9.85 13.66 5.44
CA ARG A 152 -8.52 13.86 6.06
C ARG A 152 -8.67 14.12 7.55
N ASP A 153 -9.58 15.01 7.96
CA ASP A 153 -9.85 15.31 9.36
C ASP A 153 -10.40 14.08 10.11
N GLU A 154 -11.33 13.31 9.52
CA GLU A 154 -11.84 12.05 10.09
C GLU A 154 -10.72 11.03 10.40
N VAL A 155 -9.70 10.93 9.54
CA VAL A 155 -8.53 10.05 9.79
C VAL A 155 -7.65 10.63 10.90
N LEU A 156 -7.39 11.94 10.91
CA LEU A 156 -6.61 12.59 11.97
C LEU A 156 -7.29 12.46 13.34
N ILE A 157 -8.61 12.63 13.43
CA ILE A 157 -9.43 12.38 14.63
C ILE A 157 -9.30 10.91 15.06
N THR A 158 -9.51 9.97 14.14
CA THR A 158 -9.57 8.54 14.43
C THR A 158 -8.22 7.93 14.80
N GLN A 159 -7.11 8.50 14.30
CA GLN A 159 -5.75 7.96 14.52
C GLN A 159 -4.92 8.76 15.53
N ASN A 160 -5.48 9.82 16.11
CA ASN A 160 -4.89 10.52 17.24
C ASN A 160 -4.73 9.58 18.47
N ARG A 161 -3.58 9.68 19.14
CA ARG A 161 -3.22 8.93 20.35
C ARG A 161 -3.35 9.72 21.65
N ALA A 162 -3.32 11.06 21.59
CA ALA A 162 -3.43 11.88 22.78
C ALA A 162 -4.85 11.77 23.39
N PRO A 163 -4.98 11.70 24.73
CA PRO A 163 -6.29 11.65 25.38
C PRO A 163 -7.05 12.97 25.15
N GLY A 164 -8.08 12.91 24.29
CA GLY A 164 -8.87 14.07 23.88
C GLY A 164 -8.23 14.87 22.76
N ALA A 165 -8.37 14.37 21.51
CA ALA A 165 -8.18 15.19 20.31
C ALA A 165 -9.00 16.48 20.46
N ARG A 166 -8.38 17.65 20.22
CA ARG A 166 -9.11 18.91 20.24
C ARG A 166 -9.49 19.29 18.82
N LEU A 167 -10.80 19.35 18.58
CA LEU A 167 -11.38 20.00 17.42
C LEU A 167 -11.77 21.43 17.78
N ALA A 168 -11.52 22.35 16.87
CA ALA A 168 -12.19 23.64 16.85
C ALA A 168 -13.60 23.50 16.21
N ALA A 169 -14.32 24.62 16.10
CA ALA A 169 -15.55 24.65 15.32
C ALA A 169 -15.24 24.35 13.83
N GLY A 170 -16.04 23.51 13.18
CA GLY A 170 -15.79 23.08 11.79
C GLY A 170 -14.66 22.07 11.66
N CYS A 171 -14.63 21.06 12.53
CA CYS A 171 -13.74 19.88 12.50
C CYS A 171 -12.22 20.09 12.50
N THR A 172 -11.72 21.32 12.43
CA THR A 172 -10.28 21.59 12.37
C THR A 172 -9.55 20.99 13.57
N VAL A 173 -8.64 20.06 13.28
CA VAL A 173 -7.79 19.38 14.27
C VAL A 173 -6.73 20.33 14.81
N VAL A 174 -6.93 20.85 16.03
CA VAL A 174 -6.03 21.85 16.66
C VAL A 174 -5.08 21.28 17.70
N ALA A 175 -5.29 20.05 18.20
CA ALA A 175 -4.30 19.32 18.98
C ALA A 175 -4.53 17.81 18.95
N GLY A 176 -3.43 17.06 18.86
CA GLY A 176 -3.41 15.60 18.97
C GLY A 176 -1.98 15.06 19.07
N GLU A 177 -1.83 13.74 18.94
CA GLU A 177 -0.56 13.04 18.75
C GLU A 177 -0.74 11.97 17.67
N TRP A 178 0.10 11.98 16.63
CA TRP A 178 0.10 10.98 15.55
C TRP A 178 1.44 10.26 15.50
N PHE A 179 1.43 9.01 15.04
CA PHE A 179 2.61 8.16 14.97
C PHE A 179 2.65 7.42 13.65
N SER A 180 3.73 7.63 12.93
CA SER A 180 4.06 6.97 11.68
C SER A 180 4.73 5.63 11.99
N TYR A 181 4.10 4.51 11.63
CA TYR A 181 4.74 3.21 11.81
C TYR A 181 5.78 2.88 10.73
N TYR A 182 5.88 3.72 9.68
CA TYR A 182 6.85 3.56 8.59
C TYR A 182 8.29 3.80 9.07
N ASP A 183 8.49 4.87 9.86
CA ASP A 183 9.77 5.39 10.34
C ASP A 183 9.84 5.53 11.89
N GLN A 184 8.75 5.21 12.59
CA GLN A 184 8.57 5.36 14.06
C GLN A 184 8.57 6.80 14.58
N LEU A 185 8.34 7.81 13.72
CA LEU A 185 8.21 9.20 14.19
C LEU A 185 6.85 9.44 14.86
N THR A 186 6.87 10.26 15.92
CA THR A 186 5.68 10.84 16.58
C THR A 186 5.63 12.34 16.31
N THR A 187 4.44 12.91 16.13
CA THR A 187 4.26 14.37 16.10
C THR A 187 2.99 14.80 16.84
N THR A 188 2.97 16.06 17.28
CA THR A 188 1.76 16.75 17.77
C THR A 188 1.24 17.81 16.79
N SER A 189 1.90 18.00 15.64
CA SER A 189 1.46 18.93 14.58
C SER A 189 0.78 18.18 13.44
N ALA A 190 -0.48 18.47 13.15
CA ALA A 190 -1.23 17.84 12.06
C ALA A 190 -0.70 18.20 10.64
N SER A 191 0.19 19.21 10.53
CA SER A 191 0.78 19.69 9.28
C SER A 191 2.12 19.05 8.91
N SER A 192 2.80 18.35 9.83
CA SER A 192 4.05 17.61 9.54
C SER A 192 3.78 16.17 9.07
N PHE A 193 2.51 15.75 9.10
CA PHE A 193 2.03 14.43 8.75
C PHE A 193 1.05 14.51 7.58
N ASP A 194 1.05 13.46 6.76
CA ASP A 194 0.11 13.25 5.68
C ASP A 194 -0.82 12.09 5.98
N ILE A 195 -1.97 12.08 5.30
CA ILE A 195 -2.84 10.91 5.22
C ILE A 195 -2.49 10.16 3.94
N ASP A 196 -1.75 9.06 4.11
CA ASP A 196 -1.34 8.17 3.03
C ASP A 196 -2.50 7.26 2.60
N HIS A 197 -2.74 7.19 1.29
CA HIS A 197 -3.49 6.12 0.65
C HIS A 197 -2.58 4.89 0.63
N LEU A 198 -2.77 3.98 1.61
CA LEU A 198 -1.84 2.88 1.87
C LEU A 198 -1.48 2.13 0.57
N VAL A 199 -2.50 1.81 -0.23
CA VAL A 199 -2.37 1.51 -1.66
C VAL A 199 -2.59 2.83 -2.41
N PRO A 200 -1.57 3.42 -3.08
CA PRO A 200 -1.68 4.74 -3.73
C PRO A 200 -2.79 4.84 -4.78
N LEU A 201 -3.19 6.06 -5.13
CA LEU A 201 -4.23 6.31 -6.14
C LEU A 201 -3.79 5.89 -7.56
N ALA A 202 -2.52 6.09 -7.90
CA ALA A 202 -1.94 5.64 -9.18
C ALA A 202 -1.82 4.12 -9.23
N GLU A 203 -1.21 3.51 -8.22
CA GLU A 203 -1.15 2.05 -8.06
C GLU A 203 -2.55 1.40 -8.09
N ALA A 204 -3.55 1.98 -7.41
CA ALA A 204 -4.92 1.50 -7.52
C ALA A 204 -5.48 1.59 -8.96
N TRP A 205 -5.14 2.64 -9.72
CA TRP A 205 -5.47 2.76 -11.14
C TRP A 205 -4.82 1.67 -11.98
N ASP A 206 -3.52 1.43 -11.76
CA ASP A 206 -2.73 0.39 -12.42
C ASP A 206 -3.32 -0.99 -12.16
N SER A 207 -3.57 -1.31 -10.90
CA SER A 207 -4.21 -2.54 -10.42
C SER A 207 -5.74 -2.61 -10.63
N GLY A 208 -6.28 -1.85 -11.58
CA GLY A 208 -7.63 -2.05 -12.13
C GLY A 208 -8.64 -0.91 -11.91
N ALA A 209 -8.35 0.12 -11.11
CA ALA A 209 -9.27 1.25 -10.89
C ALA A 209 -9.43 2.17 -12.12
N HIS A 210 -8.60 2.00 -13.15
CA HIS A 210 -8.82 2.58 -14.47
C HIS A 210 -10.17 2.17 -15.08
N ALA A 211 -10.66 0.97 -14.80
CA ALA A 211 -11.94 0.45 -15.29
C ALA A 211 -13.15 0.83 -14.41
N TRP A 212 -12.93 1.58 -13.32
CA TRP A 212 -14.00 1.93 -12.38
C TRP A 212 -14.79 3.17 -12.80
N SER A 213 -16.03 3.27 -12.31
CA SER A 213 -16.80 4.51 -12.36
C SER A 213 -16.24 5.54 -11.37
N ALA A 214 -16.41 6.84 -11.65
CA ALA A 214 -15.92 7.91 -10.77
C ALA A 214 -16.40 7.79 -9.30
N PRO A 215 -17.69 7.46 -9.00
CA PRO A 215 -18.13 7.24 -7.62
C PRO A 215 -17.45 6.05 -6.91
N ARG A 216 -16.88 5.09 -7.66
CA ARG A 216 -16.09 3.99 -7.08
C ARG A 216 -14.65 4.42 -6.77
N ARG A 217 -14.04 5.25 -7.62
CA ARG A 217 -12.72 5.88 -7.33
C ARG A 217 -12.81 6.84 -6.14
N GLU A 218 -13.83 7.68 -6.09
CA GLU A 218 -14.13 8.54 -4.94
C GLU A 218 -14.31 7.71 -3.66
N ALA A 219 -15.13 6.65 -3.70
CA ALA A 219 -15.35 5.79 -2.52
C ALA A 219 -14.11 5.00 -2.08
N PHE A 220 -13.13 4.76 -2.97
CA PHE A 220 -11.81 4.22 -2.62
C PHE A 220 -10.92 5.27 -1.97
N ALA A 221 -10.83 6.45 -2.57
CA ALA A 221 -9.98 7.53 -2.09
C ALA A 221 -10.45 8.11 -0.74
N ASN A 222 -11.72 7.88 -0.37
CA ASN A 222 -12.31 8.28 0.91
C ASN A 222 -12.69 7.07 1.80
N ASP A 223 -11.95 5.96 1.74
CA ASP A 223 -12.34 4.70 2.40
C ASP A 223 -12.08 4.64 3.93
N LEU A 224 -12.88 5.39 4.69
CA LEU A 224 -13.01 5.25 6.15
C LEU A 224 -13.59 3.87 6.58
N GLY A 225 -14.04 3.04 5.65
CA GLY A 225 -14.72 1.78 5.94
C GLY A 225 -13.80 0.61 6.30
N ASP A 226 -12.48 0.77 6.20
CA ASP A 226 -11.46 -0.09 6.82
C ASP A 226 -10.23 0.76 7.17
N ARG A 227 -9.87 0.86 8.46
CA ARG A 227 -8.81 1.72 9.01
C ARG A 227 -7.37 1.47 8.50
N ARG A 228 -7.25 0.60 7.49
CA ARG A 228 -6.01 0.23 6.80
C ARG A 228 -5.85 0.96 5.46
N ALA A 229 -6.92 1.49 4.88
CA ALA A 229 -6.88 2.17 3.58
C ALA A 229 -6.24 3.56 3.64
N LEU A 230 -6.51 4.30 4.72
CA LEU A 230 -5.99 5.64 4.98
C LEU A 230 -5.24 5.64 6.32
N ILE A 231 -4.01 6.15 6.37
CA ILE A 231 -3.21 6.21 7.60
C ILE A 231 -2.44 7.52 7.77
N ALA A 232 -2.31 7.98 9.01
CA ALA A 232 -1.50 9.15 9.35
C ALA A 232 -0.01 8.76 9.47
N VAL A 233 0.83 9.31 8.59
CA VAL A 233 2.29 9.02 8.51
C VAL A 233 3.09 10.31 8.31
N SER A 234 4.41 10.26 8.51
CA SER A 234 5.27 11.43 8.31
C SER A 234 5.26 11.86 6.85
N ALA A 235 5.23 13.18 6.59
CA ALA A 235 5.24 13.69 5.23
C ALA A 235 6.50 13.26 4.44
N SER A 236 7.63 13.05 5.11
CA SER A 236 8.85 12.51 4.51
C SER A 236 8.66 11.06 4.03
N SER A 237 8.25 10.14 4.91
CA SER A 237 8.06 8.73 4.51
C SER A 237 6.96 8.55 3.46
N ASN A 238 5.91 9.36 3.51
CA ASN A 238 4.87 9.42 2.49
C ASN A 238 5.42 9.85 1.11
N ARG A 239 6.28 10.87 1.06
CA ARG A 239 6.91 11.34 -0.19
C ARG A 239 7.93 10.35 -0.74
N THR A 240 8.69 9.67 0.12
CA THR A 240 9.59 8.58 -0.29
C THR A 240 8.83 7.35 -0.82
N LYS A 241 7.61 7.11 -0.33
CA LYS A 241 6.70 6.08 -0.86
C LYS A 241 6.09 6.50 -2.20
N SER A 242 5.63 7.75 -2.34
CA SER A 242 4.93 8.23 -3.54
C SER A 242 3.80 7.27 -3.96
N ASP A 243 3.82 6.82 -5.21
CA ASP A 243 2.94 5.85 -5.85
C ASP A 243 3.49 4.41 -5.85
N ALA A 244 4.61 4.16 -5.19
CA ALA A 244 5.33 2.89 -5.24
C ALA A 244 4.56 1.72 -4.59
N ASP A 245 4.73 0.54 -5.21
CA ASP A 245 4.25 -0.76 -4.73
C ASP A 245 5.21 -1.38 -3.66
N PRO A 246 4.83 -2.49 -3.00
CA PRO A 246 5.69 -3.28 -2.11
C PRO A 246 7.02 -3.79 -2.69
N ALA A 247 7.18 -3.93 -4.00
CA ALA A 247 8.43 -4.34 -4.64
C ALA A 247 9.38 -3.15 -4.86
N GLN A 248 8.83 -1.96 -5.10
CA GLN A 248 9.57 -0.70 -5.22
C GLN A 248 9.86 -0.05 -3.85
N TRP A 249 8.91 -0.08 -2.91
CA TRP A 249 9.02 0.56 -1.59
C TRP A 249 8.42 -0.26 -0.44
N MET A 250 9.16 -0.35 0.66
CA MET A 250 8.72 -0.96 1.91
C MET A 250 9.13 -0.11 3.11
N PRO A 251 8.30 -0.01 4.17
CA PRO A 251 8.67 0.72 5.37
C PRO A 251 9.79 0.00 6.12
N ALA A 252 10.76 0.77 6.63
CA ALA A 252 11.88 0.26 7.43
C ALA A 252 11.42 -0.51 8.68
N TYR A 253 10.22 -0.20 9.20
CA TYR A 253 9.65 -0.86 10.36
C TYR A 253 8.28 -1.48 10.09
N LYS A 254 7.97 -2.52 10.88
CA LYS A 254 6.67 -3.22 10.88
C LYS A 254 6.21 -3.71 9.49
N ALA A 255 7.14 -4.12 8.61
CA ALA A 255 6.86 -4.66 7.27
C ALA A 255 5.67 -5.65 7.21
N CYS A 256 5.55 -6.57 8.19
CA CYS A 256 4.40 -7.46 8.28
C CYS A 256 3.05 -6.74 8.47
N VAL A 257 3.00 -5.64 9.22
CA VAL A 257 1.79 -4.80 9.37
C VAL A 257 1.45 -4.18 8.02
N TYR A 258 2.43 -3.58 7.34
CA TYR A 258 2.25 -3.01 6.00
C TYR A 258 1.68 -4.02 5.01
N VAL A 259 2.37 -5.15 4.78
CA VAL A 259 1.93 -6.23 3.87
C VAL A 259 0.54 -6.77 4.24
N SER A 260 0.25 -6.95 5.54
CA SER A 260 -1.09 -7.39 5.99
C SER A 260 -2.20 -6.36 5.80
N SER A 261 -1.86 -5.09 5.69
CA SER A 261 -2.79 -4.00 5.43
C SER A 261 -2.97 -3.79 3.94
N TRP A 262 -1.88 -3.84 3.17
CA TRP A 262 -1.83 -3.70 1.73
C TRP A 262 -2.69 -4.77 1.05
N VAL A 263 -2.44 -6.05 1.37
CA VAL A 263 -3.26 -7.19 0.92
C VAL A 263 -4.72 -7.02 1.33
N ALA A 264 -5.01 -6.44 2.51
CA ALA A 264 -6.39 -6.20 2.91
C ALA A 264 -7.10 -5.16 2.06
N VAL A 265 -6.43 -4.08 1.66
CA VAL A 265 -6.97 -3.03 0.78
C VAL A 265 -7.18 -3.58 -0.64
N LYS A 266 -6.18 -4.28 -1.19
CA LYS A 266 -6.24 -4.97 -2.50
C LYS A 266 -7.43 -5.94 -2.54
N VAL A 267 -7.55 -6.85 -1.56
CA VAL A 267 -8.70 -7.77 -1.40
C VAL A 267 -10.02 -7.02 -1.26
N ARG A 268 -10.07 -5.98 -0.42
CA ARG A 268 -11.30 -5.23 -0.12
C ARG A 268 -11.92 -4.62 -1.37
N TRP A 269 -11.08 -4.06 -2.24
CA TRP A 269 -11.51 -3.32 -3.42
C TRP A 269 -11.53 -4.14 -4.71
N ARG A 270 -11.03 -5.38 -4.67
CA ARG A 270 -10.84 -6.29 -5.82
C ARG A 270 -9.88 -5.71 -6.86
N LEU A 271 -8.76 -5.18 -6.36
CA LEU A 271 -7.60 -4.80 -7.17
C LEU A 271 -6.75 -6.04 -7.49
N SER A 272 -6.04 -6.02 -8.61
CA SER A 272 -4.99 -7.00 -8.95
C SER A 272 -3.68 -6.68 -8.24
N VAL A 273 -2.66 -7.50 -8.50
CA VAL A 273 -1.25 -7.25 -8.16
C VAL A 273 -0.37 -7.54 -9.38
N ASP A 274 0.78 -6.88 -9.50
CA ASP A 274 1.75 -7.20 -10.55
C ASP A 274 2.60 -8.45 -10.20
N PRO A 275 3.27 -9.09 -11.18
CA PRO A 275 4.20 -10.20 -10.93
C PRO A 275 5.37 -9.90 -9.95
N ALA A 276 5.86 -8.65 -9.84
CA ALA A 276 6.93 -8.28 -8.91
C ALA A 276 6.39 -8.09 -7.48
N GLU A 277 5.34 -7.28 -7.32
CA GLU A 277 4.55 -7.09 -6.11
C GLU A 277 4.19 -8.44 -5.49
N GLN A 278 3.59 -9.34 -6.28
CA GLN A 278 3.15 -10.65 -5.82
C GLN A 278 4.29 -11.49 -5.25
N GLN A 279 5.50 -11.41 -5.82
CA GLN A 279 6.67 -12.11 -5.29
C GLN A 279 7.12 -11.55 -3.94
N VAL A 280 7.10 -10.22 -3.76
CA VAL A 280 7.48 -9.58 -2.50
C VAL A 280 6.43 -9.78 -1.42
N LEU A 281 5.14 -9.63 -1.77
CA LEU A 281 4.00 -9.98 -0.90
C LEU A 281 4.08 -11.44 -0.44
N ALA A 282 4.43 -12.39 -1.33
CA ALA A 282 4.55 -13.81 -0.98
C ALA A 282 5.73 -14.08 -0.03
N ARG A 283 6.90 -13.48 -0.30
CA ARG A 283 8.10 -13.58 0.56
C ARG A 283 7.83 -13.06 1.97
N TYR A 284 7.17 -11.90 2.10
CA TYR A 284 6.77 -11.38 3.41
C TYR A 284 5.64 -12.21 4.05
N ALA A 285 4.63 -12.62 3.30
CA ALA A 285 3.53 -13.43 3.87
C ALA A 285 4.04 -14.73 4.52
N ALA A 286 5.06 -15.36 3.94
CA ALA A 286 5.72 -16.53 4.51
C ALA A 286 6.47 -16.23 5.84
N SER A 287 7.21 -15.12 5.92
CA SER A 287 7.97 -14.75 7.13
C SER A 287 7.10 -14.14 8.24
N CYS A 288 5.94 -13.58 7.91
CA CYS A 288 4.99 -12.99 8.86
C CYS A 288 4.12 -14.02 9.63
N GLY A 289 4.42 -15.31 9.49
CA GLY A 289 3.77 -16.41 10.20
C GLY A 289 2.33 -16.69 9.75
N LYS A 290 1.61 -17.55 10.50
CA LYS A 290 0.21 -17.95 10.22
C LYS A 290 -0.80 -16.84 10.54
N ARG A 291 -0.54 -15.61 10.09
CA ARG A 291 -1.30 -14.43 10.49
C ARG A 291 -2.72 -14.44 9.87
N PRO A 292 -3.78 -14.32 10.69
CA PRO A 292 -5.15 -14.26 10.18
C PRO A 292 -5.41 -12.93 9.49
N LEU A 293 -6.17 -12.98 8.39
CA LEU A 293 -6.66 -11.83 7.65
C LEU A 293 -8.18 -11.84 7.67
N THR A 294 -8.79 -10.77 8.17
CA THR A 294 -10.22 -10.51 8.01
C THR A 294 -10.39 -9.22 7.23
N VAL A 295 -11.26 -9.25 6.22
CA VAL A 295 -11.54 -8.12 5.32
C VAL A 295 -13.04 -8.01 5.15
N ARG A 296 -13.59 -6.80 5.28
CA ARG A 296 -14.95 -6.51 4.78
C ARG A 296 -14.79 -5.97 3.36
N LEU A 297 -15.32 -6.69 2.37
CA LEU A 297 -15.29 -6.24 0.97
C LEU A 297 -16.00 -4.89 0.84
N ALA A 298 -15.50 -4.05 -0.07
CA ALA A 298 -16.08 -2.74 -0.33
C ALA A 298 -17.56 -2.85 -0.73
N LYS A 299 -18.34 -1.82 -0.41
CA LYS A 299 -19.73 -1.65 -0.86
C LYS A 299 -19.99 -0.17 -1.01
N LEU A 300 -20.31 0.25 -2.22
CA LEU A 300 -20.68 1.64 -2.50
C LEU A 300 -21.98 2.00 -1.77
N ARG A 301 -22.04 3.19 -1.16
CA ARG A 301 -23.29 3.73 -0.61
C ARG A 301 -24.24 4.05 -1.79
N GLY A 302 -25.54 3.89 -1.59
CA GLY A 302 -26.59 4.22 -2.59
C GLY A 302 -26.69 3.32 -3.84
N SER A 303 -25.66 2.57 -4.21
CA SER A 303 -25.68 1.78 -5.45
C SER A 303 -26.56 0.53 -5.37
N ALA A 304 -27.77 0.64 -5.93
CA ALA A 304 -28.43 -0.47 -6.63
C ALA A 304 -27.87 -0.68 -8.05
N VAL A 305 -27.03 0.26 -8.54
CA VAL A 305 -26.13 0.03 -9.67
C VAL A 305 -25.32 -1.22 -9.37
N ALA A 306 -25.42 -2.23 -10.23
CA ALA A 306 -24.58 -3.41 -10.10
C ALA A 306 -23.11 -2.97 -10.16
N ASP A 307 -22.25 -3.55 -9.30
CA ASP A 307 -20.84 -3.63 -9.66
C ASP A 307 -20.76 -4.14 -11.10
N ALA A 308 -19.94 -3.49 -11.92
CA ALA A 308 -19.50 -4.07 -13.18
C ALA A 308 -18.69 -5.33 -12.84
N ARG A 309 -19.41 -6.45 -12.65
CA ARG A 309 -18.81 -7.77 -12.60
C ARG A 309 -18.00 -7.89 -13.87
N SER A 310 -16.71 -8.16 -13.74
CA SER A 310 -15.95 -8.82 -14.79
C SER A 310 -16.56 -10.21 -15.00
N SER A 311 -17.65 -10.21 -15.75
CA SER A 311 -18.38 -11.38 -16.24
C SER A 311 -17.77 -11.80 -17.56
N ASP A 312 -17.19 -10.82 -18.27
CA ASP A 312 -16.22 -11.01 -19.33
C ASP A 312 -14.81 -11.03 -18.71
N ALA A 313 -14.57 -12.04 -17.86
CA ALA A 313 -13.25 -12.66 -17.82
C ALA A 313 -13.08 -13.36 -19.18
N GLY A 314 -12.81 -12.53 -20.20
CA GLY A 314 -12.93 -12.89 -21.61
C GLY A 314 -12.16 -14.18 -21.88
N GLN A 315 -12.84 -15.12 -22.54
CA GLN A 315 -12.41 -16.51 -22.60
C GLN A 315 -10.95 -16.63 -23.06
N LEU A 316 -10.04 -16.84 -22.10
CA LEU A 316 -8.65 -17.16 -22.35
C LEU A 316 -8.63 -18.54 -23.03
N ALA A 317 -8.64 -18.51 -24.36
CA ALA A 317 -8.32 -19.65 -25.17
C ALA A 317 -6.96 -20.20 -24.71
N PRO A 318 -6.79 -21.54 -24.64
CA PRO A 318 -5.53 -22.12 -24.19
C PRO A 318 -4.41 -21.66 -25.12
N ALA A 319 -3.52 -20.83 -24.60
CA ALA A 319 -2.39 -20.31 -25.37
C ALA A 319 -1.52 -21.49 -25.82
N THR A 320 -1.39 -21.65 -27.14
CA THR A 320 -0.44 -22.60 -27.75
C THR A 320 0.95 -22.35 -27.15
N PRO A 321 1.72 -23.39 -26.77
CA PRO A 321 3.05 -23.20 -26.21
C PRO A 321 3.95 -22.39 -27.16
N ALA A 322 4.25 -21.15 -26.79
CA ALA A 322 5.18 -20.32 -27.53
C ALA A 322 6.61 -20.80 -27.29
N THR A 323 7.34 -21.03 -28.38
CA THR A 323 8.76 -21.44 -28.35
C THR A 323 9.59 -20.44 -27.53
N PRO A 324 10.56 -20.89 -26.71
CA PRO A 324 11.41 -19.98 -25.94
C PRO A 324 12.12 -18.97 -26.84
N ALA A 325 11.88 -17.68 -26.61
CA ALA A 325 12.59 -16.61 -27.27
C ALA A 325 13.95 -16.39 -26.59
N THR A 326 15.03 -16.40 -27.37
CA THR A 326 16.38 -16.04 -26.92
C THR A 326 16.39 -14.62 -26.36
N PRO A 327 17.08 -14.33 -25.23
CA PRO A 327 17.12 -12.99 -24.67
C PRO A 327 17.84 -12.00 -25.60
N SER A 328 17.15 -10.91 -25.96
CA SER A 328 17.75 -9.76 -26.62
C SER A 328 18.44 -8.83 -25.59
N PRO A 329 19.55 -8.15 -25.95
CA PRO A 329 20.21 -7.19 -25.07
C PRO A 329 19.35 -5.94 -24.82
N PRO A 330 19.62 -5.16 -23.75
CA PRO A 330 18.85 -3.97 -23.41
C PRO A 330 18.93 -2.90 -24.51
N ALA A 331 17.77 -2.40 -24.94
CA ALA A 331 17.68 -1.34 -25.93
C ALA A 331 17.93 0.04 -25.28
N ALA A 332 18.94 0.76 -25.76
CA ALA A 332 19.06 2.20 -25.53
C ALA A 332 17.93 2.95 -26.27
N GLY A 333 17.50 4.09 -25.72
CA GLY A 333 16.25 4.73 -26.11
C GLY A 333 16.28 5.55 -27.42
N THR A 334 15.09 5.94 -27.86
CA THR A 334 14.81 6.94 -28.91
C THR A 334 13.40 7.50 -28.66
N SER A 335 13.09 8.78 -28.88
CA SER A 335 13.95 9.95 -29.17
C SER A 335 13.16 11.25 -28.95
N GLY A 336 13.77 12.24 -28.30
CA GLY A 336 13.16 13.57 -28.06
C GLY A 336 14.14 14.75 -28.11
N GLY A 337 15.39 14.51 -28.56
CA GLY A 337 16.45 15.51 -28.54
C GLY A 337 16.27 16.61 -29.59
N GLY A 338 15.66 17.73 -29.18
CA GLY A 338 16.01 19.03 -29.76
C GLY A 338 17.47 19.34 -29.42
N ALA A 339 18.23 19.92 -30.35
CA ALA A 339 19.67 20.10 -30.17
C ALA A 339 19.99 20.98 -28.95
N GLY A 340 20.56 20.37 -27.91
CA GLY A 340 20.88 21.00 -26.63
C GLY A 340 20.04 20.56 -25.43
N LEU A 341 19.09 19.63 -25.60
CA LEU A 341 18.28 19.08 -24.50
C LEU A 341 18.72 17.68 -24.05
N ASP A 342 18.60 17.43 -22.75
CA ASP A 342 18.81 16.12 -22.12
C ASP A 342 17.74 15.07 -22.53
N PRO A 343 18.00 13.76 -22.33
CA PRO A 343 16.99 12.73 -22.50
C PRO A 343 15.80 12.97 -21.56
N ARG A 344 14.58 12.88 -22.08
CA ARG A 344 13.38 12.96 -21.24
C ARG A 344 13.14 11.63 -20.52
N PHE A 345 13.01 11.70 -19.21
CA PHE A 345 12.60 10.59 -18.35
C PHE A 345 11.18 10.82 -17.84
N ASP A 346 10.48 9.76 -17.42
CA ASP A 346 9.12 9.87 -16.88
C ASP A 346 9.12 10.44 -15.44
N TYR A 347 10.22 10.29 -14.70
CA TYR A 347 10.36 10.71 -13.30
C TYR A 347 11.74 11.34 -13.04
N CYS A 348 11.81 12.32 -12.13
CA CYS A 348 13.08 12.92 -11.70
C CYS A 348 14.07 11.90 -11.14
N THR A 349 13.59 10.89 -10.41
CA THR A 349 14.43 9.81 -9.87
C THR A 349 15.18 9.05 -10.97
N SER A 350 14.54 8.83 -12.12
CA SER A 350 15.17 8.21 -13.29
C SER A 350 16.17 9.13 -13.98
N ALA A 351 15.91 10.45 -14.03
CA ALA A 351 16.86 11.43 -14.54
C ALA A 351 18.13 11.50 -13.67
N VAL A 352 17.97 11.68 -12.36
CA VAL A 352 19.07 11.74 -11.38
C VAL A 352 19.87 10.43 -11.37
N ALA A 353 19.20 9.27 -11.42
CA ALA A 353 19.88 7.97 -11.51
C ALA A 353 20.67 7.77 -12.82
N ALA A 354 20.31 8.47 -13.89
CA ALA A 354 21.05 8.52 -15.14
C ALA A 354 22.10 9.65 -15.20
N GLY A 355 22.23 10.47 -14.15
CA GLY A 355 23.20 11.56 -14.05
C GLY A 355 22.73 12.91 -14.60
N HIS A 356 21.41 13.11 -14.75
CA HIS A 356 20.79 14.31 -15.31
C HIS A 356 20.05 15.14 -14.25
N GLY A 357 19.95 16.45 -14.48
CA GLY A 357 19.49 17.44 -13.49
C GLY A 357 20.57 17.84 -12.47
N PRO A 358 20.25 18.70 -11.47
CA PRO A 358 18.98 19.40 -11.31
C PRO A 358 18.76 20.46 -12.40
N TYR A 359 17.49 20.71 -12.73
CA TYR A 359 17.06 21.69 -13.73
C TYR A 359 16.45 22.92 -13.04
N VAL A 360 16.74 24.13 -13.54
CA VAL A 360 16.32 25.39 -12.91
C VAL A 360 15.36 26.19 -13.79
N ARG A 361 14.30 26.72 -13.18
CA ARG A 361 13.19 27.46 -13.81
C ARG A 361 13.69 28.63 -14.65
N GLY A 362 13.53 28.52 -15.98
CA GLY A 362 13.91 29.56 -16.93
C GLY A 362 15.40 29.57 -17.32
N ARG A 363 16.20 28.62 -16.82
CA ARG A 363 17.56 28.33 -17.29
C ARG A 363 17.56 27.10 -18.20
N ASP A 364 16.98 26.00 -17.70
CA ASP A 364 17.07 24.67 -18.29
C ASP A 364 15.66 24.27 -18.82
N PRO A 365 15.43 24.12 -20.14
CA PRO A 365 14.08 23.89 -20.68
C PRO A 365 13.38 22.62 -20.19
N GLU A 366 14.16 21.61 -19.80
CA GLU A 366 13.74 20.34 -19.20
C GLU A 366 13.03 20.53 -17.86
N TYR A 367 13.24 21.67 -17.19
CA TYR A 367 12.48 22.06 -16.01
C TYR A 367 10.96 21.95 -16.25
N ALA A 368 10.49 22.28 -17.46
CA ALA A 368 9.08 22.23 -17.82
C ALA A 368 8.51 20.80 -18.02
N TRP A 369 9.33 19.76 -17.90
CA TRP A 369 8.89 18.36 -18.01
C TRP A 369 8.51 17.73 -16.66
N TYR A 370 8.97 18.32 -15.55
CA TYR A 370 8.82 17.78 -14.20
C TYR A 370 8.07 18.77 -13.31
N ARG A 371 7.53 18.28 -12.18
CA ARG A 371 6.78 19.11 -11.24
C ARG A 371 7.66 19.59 -10.10
N ASP A 372 7.86 20.90 -10.05
CA ASP A 372 8.33 21.63 -8.87
C ASP A 372 7.31 21.47 -7.73
N GLY A 373 7.79 20.93 -6.60
CA GLY A 373 6.96 20.38 -5.52
C GLY A 373 6.85 21.27 -4.29
N ASP A 374 7.85 22.10 -4.02
CA ASP A 374 7.92 23.02 -2.88
C ASP A 374 7.93 24.50 -3.31
N GLY A 375 8.25 24.79 -4.58
CA GLY A 375 8.13 26.08 -5.23
C GLY A 375 9.44 26.84 -5.43
N ASP A 376 10.59 26.28 -5.07
CA ASP A 376 11.88 27.01 -4.99
C ASP A 376 12.39 27.52 -6.36
N GLY A 377 12.01 26.85 -7.45
CA GLY A 377 12.50 27.13 -8.80
C GLY A 377 13.41 26.04 -9.38
N THR A 378 13.55 24.89 -8.72
CA THR A 378 14.38 23.75 -9.10
C THR A 378 13.51 22.50 -9.30
N VAL A 379 13.94 21.56 -10.16
CA VAL A 379 13.39 20.20 -10.22
C VAL A 379 14.49 19.17 -10.40
N CYS A 380 14.24 17.94 -9.94
CA CYS A 380 15.17 16.83 -10.00
C CYS A 380 16.49 17.10 -9.25
N GLU A 381 16.39 17.71 -8.07
CA GLU A 381 17.43 17.69 -7.04
C GLU A 381 17.64 16.26 -6.46
N SER A 382 18.74 16.09 -5.71
CA SER A 382 19.30 14.78 -5.30
C SER A 382 19.53 14.68 -3.80
#